data_AF-A0A2J6X4X1-F1
#
_entry.id   AF-A0A2J6X4X1-F1
#
_cell.length_a   1.000
_cell.length_b   1.000
_cell.length_c   1.000
_cell.angle_alpha   90.00
_cell.angle_beta   90.00
_cell.angle_gamma   90.00
#
_symmetry.space_group_name_H-M   'P 1'
#
loop_
_entity.id
_entity.type
_entity.pdbx_description
1 polymer ?
#
loop_
_entity_poly.entity_id
_entity_poly.type
_entity_poly.pdbx_seq_one_letter_code
_entity_poly.pdbx_strand_id
1 'polypeptide(L)'
;MNILEAIRIALNSLLANKLRSILTMLGIIIGVGAVIALLALGGAIQTLVTSELQGLGSNLVFLFPGTNDPENDRRVPPRLTNE
;
A
#
# COMPACT_ATOMS: atom_id res chain seq x y z
N MET A 1 41.35 -25.10 16.38
CA MET A 1 40.50 -25.21 15.17
C MET A 1 40.52 -23.87 14.48
N ASN A 2 41.10 -23.78 13.29
CA ASN A 2 41.21 -22.53 12.54
C ASN A 2 39.91 -22.28 11.77
N ILE A 3 39.33 -21.09 11.84
CA ILE A 3 38.10 -20.74 11.10
C ILE A 3 38.27 -21.01 9.59
N LEU A 4 39.47 -20.77 9.06
CA LEU A 4 39.81 -21.06 7.66
C LEU A 4 39.66 -22.55 7.29
N GLU A 5 40.02 -23.46 8.20
CA GLU A 5 39.88 -24.91 8.02
C GLU A 5 38.39 -25.29 7.99
N ALA A 6 37.59 -24.71 8.90
CA ALA A 6 36.16 -24.97 8.99
C ALA A 6 35.41 -24.51 7.73
N ILE A 7 35.74 -23.33 7.20
CA ILE A 7 35.18 -22.81 5.94
C ILE A 7 35.55 -23.74 4.77
N ARG A 8 36.81 -24.19 4.69
CA ARG A 8 37.28 -25.08 3.63
C ARG A 8 36.54 -26.43 3.66
N ILE A 9 36.33 -26.99 4.84
CA ILE A 9 35.58 -28.25 5.02
C ILE A 9 34.11 -28.06 4.63
N ALA A 10 33.47 -26.97 5.09
CA ALA A 10 32.07 -26.69 4.76
C ALA A 10 31.84 -26.51 3.25
N LEU A 11 32.73 -25.79 2.56
CA LEU A 11 32.68 -25.63 1.10
C LEU A 11 32.80 -26.98 0.39
N ASN A 12 33.78 -27.80 0.77
CA ASN A 12 33.93 -29.14 0.19
C ASN A 12 32.68 -30.02 0.39
N SER A 13 32.06 -29.97 1.58
CA SER A 13 30.81 -30.70 1.84
C SER A 13 29.64 -30.19 1.01
N LEU A 14 29.55 -28.87 0.78
CA LEU A 14 28.50 -28.29 -0.08
C LEU A 14 28.67 -28.73 -1.54
N LEU A 15 29.92 -28.78 -2.04
CA LEU A 15 30.25 -29.24 -3.39
C LEU A 15 30.07 -30.75 -3.60
N ALA A 16 30.15 -31.56 -2.53
CA ALA A 16 29.96 -33.01 -2.59
C ALA A 16 28.50 -33.41 -2.87
N ASN A 17 27.53 -32.61 -2.41
CA ASN A 17 26.11 -32.89 -2.61
C ASN A 17 25.41 -31.82 -3.47
N LYS A 18 25.84 -31.74 -4.74
CA LYS A 18 25.44 -30.67 -5.67
C LYS A 18 23.93 -30.50 -5.80
N LEU A 19 23.17 -31.59 -5.95
CA LEU A 19 21.72 -31.49 -6.17
C LEU A 19 20.99 -30.94 -4.95
N ARG A 20 21.31 -31.43 -3.75
CA ARG A 20 20.69 -30.94 -2.52
C ARG A 20 21.05 -29.48 -2.28
N SER A 21 22.33 -29.12 -2.41
CA SER A 21 22.82 -27.75 -2.22
C SER A 21 22.19 -26.77 -3.22
N ILE A 22 22.03 -27.16 -4.48
CA ILE A 22 21.41 -26.31 -5.50
C ILE A 22 19.92 -26.13 -5.21
N LEU A 23 19.20 -27.21 -4.88
CA LEU A 23 17.76 -27.15 -4.65
C LEU A 23 17.40 -26.30 -3.42
N THR A 24 18.20 -26.36 -2.35
CA THR A 24 17.99 -25.53 -1.16
C THR A 24 18.28 -24.06 -1.44
N MET A 25 19.35 -23.75 -2.18
CA MET A 25 19.65 -22.37 -2.60
C MET A 25 18.55 -21.82 -3.51
N LEU A 26 18.10 -22.60 -4.49
CA LEU A 26 17.04 -22.22 -5.41
C LEU A 26 15.74 -21.88 -4.67
N GLY A 27 15.37 -22.70 -3.68
CA GLY A 27 14.19 -22.46 -2.84
C GLY A 27 14.28 -21.13 -2.08
N ILE A 28 15.43 -20.81 -1.50
CA ILE A 28 15.64 -19.53 -0.79
C ILE A 28 15.60 -18.35 -1.76
N ILE A 29 16.24 -18.46 -2.92
CA ILE A 29 16.27 -17.39 -3.93
C ILE A 29 14.86 -17.06 -4.42
N ILE A 30 14.08 -18.08 -4.80
CA ILE A 30 12.71 -17.90 -5.27
C ILE A 30 11.80 -17.42 -4.13
N GLY A 31 11.93 -18.02 -2.95
CA GLY A 31 11.11 -17.67 -1.78
C GLY A 31 11.29 -16.22 -1.36
N VAL A 32 12.53 -15.78 -1.17
CA VAL A 32 12.84 -14.38 -0.80
C VAL A 32 12.46 -13.42 -1.93
N GLY A 33 12.72 -13.80 -3.19
CA GLY A 33 12.35 -12.99 -4.35
C GLY A 33 10.84 -12.74 -4.45
N ALA A 34 10.02 -13.77 -4.25
CA ALA A 34 8.56 -13.66 -4.27
C ALA A 34 8.04 -12.74 -3.16
N VAL A 35 8.59 -12.84 -1.95
CA VAL A 35 8.22 -11.96 -0.83
C VAL A 35 8.56 -10.50 -1.12
N ILE A 36 9.78 -10.23 -1.61
CA ILE A 36 10.19 -8.86 -1.97
C ILE A 36 9.29 -8.29 -3.06
N ALA A 37 9.02 -9.07 -4.11
CA ALA A 37 8.16 -8.64 -5.22
C ALA A 37 6.74 -8.31 -4.74
N LEU A 38 6.15 -9.16 -3.89
CA LEU A 38 4.83 -8.92 -3.32
C LEU A 38 4.79 -7.66 -2.46
N LEU A 39 5.80 -7.44 -1.61
CA LEU A 39 5.89 -6.25 -0.75
C LEU A 39 6.02 -4.97 -1.58
N ALA A 40 6.85 -5.00 -2.63
CA ALA A 40 7.01 -3.87 -3.54
C ALA A 40 5.70 -3.54 -4.29
N LEU A 41 5.02 -4.58 -4.80
CA LEU A 41 3.69 -4.44 -5.42
C LEU A 41 2.65 -3.90 -4.44
N GLY A 42 2.63 -4.40 -3.21
CA GLY A 42 1.68 -3.96 -2.18
C GLY A 42 1.79 -2.46 -1.90
N GLY A 43 3.02 -1.96 -1.71
CA GLY A 43 3.26 -0.53 -1.53
C GLY A 43 2.90 0.30 -2.77
N ALA A 44 3.16 -0.22 -3.97
CA ALA A 44 2.78 0.43 -5.21
C ALA A 44 1.25 0.56 -5.35
N ILE A 45 0.50 -0.52 -5.11
CA ILE A 45 -0.97 -0.50 -5.15
C ILE A 45 -1.53 0.48 -4.13
N GLN A 46 -1.01 0.50 -2.90
CA GLN A 46 -1.47 1.44 -1.88
C GLN A 46 -1.27 2.89 -2.32
N THR A 47 -0.14 3.20 -2.94
CA THR A 47 0.15 4.53 -3.47
C THR A 47 -0.79 4.90 -4.61
N LEU A 48 -1.03 3.98 -5.55
CA LEU A 48 -1.95 4.18 -6.67
C LEU A 48 -3.37 4.44 -6.20
N VAL A 49 -3.89 3.60 -5.29
CA VAL A 49 -5.24 3.78 -4.71
C VAL A 49 -5.33 5.11 -3.97
N THR A 50 -4.32 5.46 -3.17
CA THR A 50 -4.30 6.74 -2.45
C THR A 50 -4.29 7.93 -3.42
N SER A 51 -3.55 7.83 -4.53
CA SER A 51 -3.51 8.86 -5.58
C SER A 51 -4.86 9.01 -6.29
N GLU A 52 -5.52 7.92 -6.63
CA GLU A 52 -6.87 7.95 -7.23
C GLU A 52 -7.88 8.57 -6.26
N LEU A 53 -7.83 8.19 -4.98
CA LEU A 53 -8.71 8.74 -3.94
C LEU A 53 -8.43 10.23 -3.68
N GLN A 54 -7.18 10.68 -3.75
CA GLN A 54 -6.84 12.11 -3.68
C GLN A 54 -7.28 12.88 -4.93
N GLY A 55 -7.24 12.24 -6.11
CA GLY A 55 -7.75 12.77 -7.37
C GLY A 55 -9.27 12.97 -7.37
N LEU A 56 -10.01 12.16 -6.59
CA LEU A 56 -11.42 12.39 -6.28
C LEU A 56 -11.65 13.63 -5.38
N GLY A 57 -10.58 14.23 -4.86
CA GLY A 57 -10.57 15.51 -4.12
C GLY A 57 -10.47 15.32 -2.62
N SER A 58 -9.37 15.77 -2.00
CA SER A 58 -9.25 15.90 -0.54
C SER A 58 -10.00 17.12 0.02
N ASN A 59 -10.59 17.94 -0.87
CA ASN A 59 -11.29 19.18 -0.56
C ASN A 59 -12.66 19.20 -1.27
N LEU A 60 -13.51 18.22 -0.95
CA LEU A 60 -14.89 18.19 -1.42
C LEU A 60 -15.71 19.25 -0.68
N VAL A 61 -15.91 20.41 -1.32
CA VAL A 61 -16.87 21.42 -0.87
C VAL A 61 -18.23 21.09 -1.47
N PHE A 62 -19.12 20.53 -0.66
CA PHE A 62 -20.50 20.24 -1.08
C PHE A 62 -21.30 21.54 -1.11
N LEU A 63 -21.46 22.11 -2.30
CA LEU A 63 -22.35 23.25 -2.54
C LEU A 63 -23.78 22.71 -2.67
N PHE A 64 -24.55 22.79 -1.59
CA PHE A 64 -25.99 22.58 -1.66
C PHE A 64 -26.63 23.82 -2.27
N PRO A 65 -27.37 23.71 -3.39
CA PRO A 65 -28.14 24.84 -3.89
C PRO A 65 -29.14 25.20 -2.80
N GLY A 66 -29.02 26.42 -2.26
CA GLY A 66 -30.06 26.98 -1.41
C GLY A 66 -31.33 27.06 -2.24
N THR A 67 -32.33 26.28 -1.88
CA THR A 67 -33.66 26.30 -2.50
C THR A 67 -34.18 27.73 -2.47
N ASN A 68 -34.02 28.43 -3.60
CA ASN A 68 -34.70 29.68 -3.92
C ASN A 68 -36.14 29.33 -4.33
N ASP A 69 -36.89 28.74 -3.40
CA ASP A 69 -38.31 28.53 -3.60
C ASP A 69 -39.03 29.84 -3.26
N PRO A 70 -39.49 30.61 -4.26
CA PRO A 70 -40.22 31.85 -4.02
C PRO A 70 -41.56 31.60 -3.31
N GLU A 71 -42.03 30.35 -3.21
CA GLU A 71 -43.19 30.00 -2.40
C GLU A 71 -42.83 29.89 -0.90
N ASN A 72 -41.62 29.41 -0.57
CA ASN A 72 -41.15 29.32 0.81
C ASN A 72 -40.90 30.70 1.43
N ASP A 73 -40.37 31.65 0.64
CA ASP A 73 -40.12 33.04 1.08
C ASP A 73 -41.41 33.82 1.41
N ARG A 74 -42.56 33.40 0.84
CA ARG A 74 -43.88 33.98 1.14
C ARG A 74 -44.54 33.38 2.39
N ARG A 75 -44.05 32.22 2.86
CA ARG A 75 -44.54 31.55 4.07
C ARG A 75 -43.76 31.94 5.31
N VAL A 76 -42.65 32.66 5.19
CA VAL A 76 -41.96 33.28 6.32
C VAL A 76 -42.73 34.56 6.66
N PRO A 77 -43.59 34.58 7.70
CA PRO A 77 -44.20 35.84 8.10
C PRO A 77 -43.08 36.81 8.47
N PRO A 78 -43.17 38.10 8.07
CA PRO A 78 -42.19 39.09 8.46
C PRO A 78 -42.05 39.05 9.97
N ARG A 79 -40.87 38.63 10.43
CA ARG A 79 -40.47 38.83 11.82
C ARG A 79 -40.44 40.33 11.98
N LEU A 80 -41.48 40.86 12.64
CA LEU A 80 -41.43 42.20 13.20
C LEU A 80 -40.29 42.18 14.21
N THR A 81 -39.07 42.46 13.74
CA THR A 81 -37.97 42.91 14.58
C THR A 81 -38.38 44.31 15.01
N ASN A 82 -39.21 44.33 16.04
CA ASN A 82 -39.23 45.42 16.99
C ASN A 82 -38.17 45.00 18.01
N GLU A 83 -37.14 45.85 18.18
CA GLU A 83 -35.91 45.68 18.99
C GLU A 83 -34.66 45.30 18.20
#